data_AF-A0A937C9Q1-F1
#
_entry.id   AF-A0A937C9Q1-F1
#
_cell.length_a   1.000
_cell.length_b   1.000
_cell.length_c   1.000
_cell.angle_alpha   90.00
_cell.angle_beta   90.00
_cell.angle_gamma   90.00
#
_symmetry.space_group_name_H-M   'P 1'
#
loop_
_entity.id
_entity.type
_entity.pdbx_description
1 polymer ?
#
loop_
_entity_poly.entity_id
_entity_poly.type
_entity_poly.pdbx_seq_one_letter_code
_entity_poly.pdbx_strand_id
1 'polypeptide(L)'
;MQLEKEKNTSFNNKELTMKGTLLYSDGKTLLQVSKEENPVISIGKDADVLSLPKQTDLGIQKIKGEIIDPKCYFGVMKPGEGKVHRDCAIRCILGGIPPVLKVMNEKGEMNYYLVVGANGERMNEAVRDFVAEPVEIEARAVQQDDWVILYVKDKNIKRVSSISLYRSEDQIASCVGGCIK
;
A
#
# COMPACT_ATOMS: atom_id res chain seq x y z
N MET A 1 11.02 15.99 -2.89
CA MET A 1 10.88 14.89 -3.87
C MET A 1 11.72 15.18 -5.14
N GLN A 2 12.08 14.22 -6.01
CA GLN A 2 12.97 14.50 -7.17
C GLN A 2 12.36 15.49 -8.19
N LEU A 3 11.08 15.31 -8.52
CA LEU A 3 10.35 16.19 -9.43
C LEU A 3 10.21 17.63 -8.89
N GLU A 4 10.00 17.79 -7.58
CA GLU A 4 9.96 19.13 -6.94
C GLU A 4 11.30 19.86 -7.04
N LYS A 5 12.42 19.13 -6.89
CA LYS A 5 13.77 19.70 -7.07
C LYS A 5 13.99 20.17 -8.50
N GLU A 6 13.54 19.40 -9.49
CA GLU A 6 13.65 19.75 -10.91
C GLU A 6 12.76 20.94 -11.29
N LYS A 7 11.58 21.05 -10.67
CA LYS A 7 10.65 22.18 -10.88
C LYS A 7 10.94 23.38 -9.97
N ASN A 8 11.95 23.27 -9.08
CA ASN A 8 12.33 24.28 -8.10
C ASN A 8 11.14 24.85 -7.30
N THR A 9 10.17 23.99 -6.95
CA THR A 9 8.97 24.40 -6.22
C THR A 9 8.37 23.21 -5.49
N SER A 10 7.74 23.45 -4.33
CA SER A 10 7.00 22.41 -3.63
C SER A 10 5.65 22.18 -4.29
N PHE A 11 5.23 20.91 -4.30
CA PHE A 11 3.94 20.48 -4.81
C PHE A 11 2.86 20.45 -3.72
N ASN A 12 3.24 20.57 -2.45
CA ASN A 12 2.30 20.53 -1.33
C ASN A 12 1.27 21.66 -1.45
N ASN A 13 -0.01 21.31 -1.28
CA ASN A 13 -1.14 22.22 -1.39
C ASN A 13 -1.22 22.98 -2.71
N LYS A 14 -0.68 22.43 -3.82
CA LYS A 14 -0.83 23.02 -5.15
C LYS A 14 -1.65 22.12 -6.06
N GLU A 15 -2.41 22.74 -6.95
CA GLU A 15 -3.04 22.01 -8.04
C GLU A 15 -1.97 21.56 -9.05
N LEU A 16 -1.95 20.27 -9.40
CA LEU A 16 -0.98 19.71 -10.34
C LEU A 16 -1.71 19.06 -11.51
N THR A 17 -1.34 19.44 -12.73
CA THR A 17 -1.71 18.66 -13.92
C THR A 17 -0.57 17.72 -14.25
N MET A 18 -0.86 16.43 -14.22
CA MET A 18 0.12 15.39 -14.51
C MET A 18 -0.37 14.49 -15.64
N LYS A 19 0.58 13.94 -16.40
CA LYS A 19 0.35 12.85 -17.35
C LYS A 19 1.09 11.60 -16.89
N GLY A 20 0.58 10.45 -17.34
CA GLY A 20 1.16 9.15 -17.08
C GLY A 20 0.29 8.05 -17.68
N THR A 21 0.65 6.81 -17.38
CA THR A 21 -0.10 5.64 -17.81
C THR A 21 -1.12 5.25 -16.75
N LEU A 22 -2.38 5.05 -17.14
CA LEU A 22 -3.42 4.57 -16.22
C LEU A 22 -3.39 3.05 -16.13
N LEU A 23 -3.33 2.54 -14.89
CA LEU A 23 -3.46 1.12 -14.57
C LEU A 23 -4.82 0.89 -13.92
N TYR A 24 -5.51 -0.16 -14.34
CA TYR A 24 -6.84 -0.52 -13.87
C TYR A 24 -6.83 -1.97 -13.42
N SER A 25 -7.12 -2.20 -12.14
CA SER A 25 -7.34 -3.54 -11.62
C SER A 25 -8.09 -3.46 -10.30
N ASP A 26 -8.98 -4.43 -10.09
CA ASP A 26 -9.75 -4.60 -8.85
C ASP A 26 -10.43 -3.32 -8.31
N GLY A 27 -11.09 -2.61 -9.22
CA GLY A 27 -11.80 -1.36 -8.88
C GLY A 27 -10.88 -0.18 -8.50
N LYS A 28 -9.56 -0.33 -8.58
CA LYS A 28 -8.59 0.74 -8.35
C LYS A 28 -8.03 1.25 -9.67
N THR A 29 -7.84 2.57 -9.73
CA THR A 29 -7.15 3.27 -10.80
C THR A 29 -5.88 3.88 -10.25
N LEU A 30 -4.74 3.55 -10.85
CA LEU A 30 -3.45 4.14 -10.53
C LEU A 30 -2.93 4.94 -11.72
N LEU A 31 -2.34 6.11 -11.45
CA LEU A 31 -1.57 6.87 -12.42
C LEU A 31 -0.09 6.55 -12.24
N GLN A 32 0.47 5.73 -13.13
CA GLN A 32 1.90 5.51 -13.18
C GLN A 32 2.56 6.71 -13.86
N VAL A 33 3.45 7.38 -13.12
CA VAL A 33 4.25 8.50 -13.61
C VAL A 33 5.69 8.03 -13.87
N SER A 34 6.24 8.35 -15.04
CA SER A 34 7.64 8.07 -15.39
C SER A 34 8.38 9.38 -15.58
N LYS A 35 9.61 9.45 -15.08
CA LYS A 35 10.43 10.67 -15.19
C LYS A 35 10.74 11.01 -16.64
N GLU A 36 11.05 9.99 -17.43
CA GLU A 36 11.45 10.05 -18.84
C GLU A 36 10.38 10.71 -19.71
N GLU A 37 9.13 10.70 -19.26
CA GLU A 37 7.99 11.28 -19.98
C GLU A 37 7.75 12.76 -19.62
N ASN A 38 8.50 13.34 -18.67
CA ASN A 38 8.23 14.67 -18.10
C ASN A 38 6.78 14.79 -17.62
N PRO A 39 6.41 14.14 -16.51
CA PRO A 39 5.02 13.86 -16.17
C PRO A 39 4.27 15.10 -15.65
N VAL A 40 4.97 16.12 -15.16
CA VAL A 40 4.34 17.35 -14.66
C VAL A 40 4.13 18.34 -15.81
N ILE A 41 2.86 18.53 -16.20
CA ILE A 41 2.43 19.44 -17.27
C ILE A 41 2.36 20.88 -16.76
N SER A 42 1.68 21.10 -15.63
CA SER A 42 1.55 22.42 -15.02
C SER A 42 1.44 22.34 -13.51
N ILE A 43 1.87 23.41 -12.85
CA ILE A 43 1.77 23.61 -11.41
C ILE A 43 0.91 24.86 -11.25
N GLY A 44 -0.29 24.68 -10.72
CA GLY A 44 -1.28 25.72 -10.51
C GLY A 44 -1.04 26.53 -9.24
N LYS A 45 -2.08 27.28 -8.88
CA LYS A 45 -2.16 28.01 -7.61
C LYS A 45 -2.36 27.05 -6.43
N ASP A 46 -2.35 27.62 -5.24
CA ASP A 46 -2.67 26.85 -4.04
C ASP A 46 -4.06 26.23 -4.18
N ALA A 47 -4.16 24.96 -3.80
CA ALA A 47 -5.39 24.21 -3.82
C ALA A 47 -6.40 24.85 -2.85
N ASP A 48 -7.66 24.91 -3.26
CA ASP A 48 -8.74 25.31 -2.37
C ASP A 48 -8.78 24.36 -1.17
N VAL A 49 -9.02 24.90 0.03
CA VAL A 49 -9.17 24.11 1.25
C VAL A 49 -10.28 23.06 1.09
N LEU A 50 -11.33 23.38 0.32
CA LEU A 50 -12.42 22.46 0.00
C LEU A 50 -11.99 21.27 -0.88
N SER A 51 -10.87 21.42 -1.59
CA SER A 51 -10.29 20.40 -2.48
C SER A 51 -9.23 19.54 -1.77
N LEU A 52 -8.91 19.84 -0.51
CA LEU A 52 -7.98 19.03 0.25
C LEU A 52 -8.61 17.68 0.64
N PRO A 53 -7.84 16.58 0.61
CA PRO A 53 -8.34 15.27 0.98
C PRO A 53 -8.95 15.26 2.38
N LYS A 54 -10.15 14.70 2.52
CA LYS A 54 -10.77 14.56 3.83
C LYS A 54 -10.10 13.42 4.57
N GLN A 55 -9.67 13.68 5.80
CA GLN A 55 -9.05 12.68 6.66
C GLN A 55 -9.97 12.27 7.81
N THR A 56 -10.14 10.96 7.96
CA THR A 56 -10.86 10.35 9.09
C THR A 56 -9.91 9.39 9.79
N ASP A 57 -9.64 9.63 11.07
CA ASP A 57 -8.83 8.72 11.89
C ASP A 57 -9.66 7.51 12.30
N LEU A 58 -9.19 6.31 11.96
CA LEU A 58 -9.82 5.03 12.26
C LEU A 58 -9.17 4.34 13.48
N GLY A 59 -8.22 5.00 14.14
CA GLY A 59 -7.53 4.52 15.33
C GLY A 59 -6.46 3.46 15.05
N ILE A 60 -5.99 2.81 16.12
CA ILE A 60 -5.01 1.73 16.04
C ILE A 60 -5.71 0.43 15.64
N GLN A 61 -5.20 -0.22 14.60
CA GLN A 61 -5.74 -1.44 14.03
C GLN A 61 -4.64 -2.49 13.89
N LYS A 62 -5.00 -3.77 14.05
CA LYS A 62 -4.17 -4.91 13.66
C LYS A 62 -4.73 -5.52 12.40
N ILE A 63 -3.95 -5.47 11.33
CA ILE A 63 -4.41 -5.81 10.00
C ILE A 63 -3.51 -6.89 9.43
N LYS A 64 -4.12 -8.00 9.02
CA LYS A 64 -3.44 -9.13 8.38
C LYS A 64 -3.52 -8.99 6.87
N GLY A 65 -2.42 -9.23 6.16
CA GLY A 65 -2.35 -9.08 4.71
C GLY A 65 -1.00 -9.49 4.12
N GLU A 66 -0.75 -9.06 2.89
CA GLU A 66 0.49 -9.28 2.16
C GLU A 66 1.01 -7.94 1.62
N ILE A 67 2.30 -7.65 1.80
CA ILE A 67 2.92 -6.46 1.24
C ILE A 67 3.27 -6.70 -0.23
N ILE A 68 2.74 -5.86 -1.11
CA ILE A 68 2.85 -5.97 -2.57
C ILE A 68 3.52 -4.73 -3.20
N ASP A 69 4.04 -4.91 -4.42
CA ASP A 69 4.33 -3.80 -5.34
C ASP A 69 3.04 -3.45 -6.12
N PRO A 70 2.45 -2.26 -5.90
CA PRO A 70 1.22 -1.87 -6.57
C PRO A 70 1.37 -1.78 -8.10
N LYS A 71 2.55 -1.41 -8.65
CA LYS A 71 2.69 -1.28 -10.11
C LYS A 71 2.50 -2.63 -10.81
N CYS A 72 3.20 -3.65 -10.32
CA CYS A 72 3.10 -4.99 -10.87
C CYS A 72 1.75 -5.63 -10.56
N TYR A 73 1.26 -5.49 -9.32
CA TYR A 73 -0.02 -6.06 -8.89
C TYR A 73 -1.21 -5.55 -9.72
N PHE A 74 -1.31 -4.24 -9.94
CA PHE A 74 -2.47 -3.63 -10.61
C PHE A 74 -2.39 -3.59 -12.14
N GLY A 75 -1.34 -4.13 -12.79
CA GLY A 75 -1.39 -4.21 -14.26
C GLY A 75 -0.16 -4.66 -15.01
N VAL A 76 1.06 -4.52 -14.48
CA VAL A 76 2.26 -4.77 -15.29
C VAL A 76 2.65 -6.25 -15.35
N MET A 77 2.28 -7.08 -14.37
CA MET A 77 2.69 -8.49 -14.33
C MET A 77 1.57 -9.41 -13.83
N LYS A 78 1.49 -10.64 -14.39
CA LYS A 78 0.63 -11.71 -13.90
C LYS A 78 1.42 -13.02 -13.78
N PRO A 79 1.54 -13.63 -12.58
CA PRO A 79 1.07 -13.12 -11.28
C PRO A 79 1.95 -11.96 -10.77
N GLY A 80 1.31 -10.91 -10.26
CA GLY A 80 1.97 -9.74 -9.62
C GLY A 80 2.03 -9.84 -8.09
N GLU A 81 1.93 -11.06 -7.54
CA GLU A 81 1.82 -11.32 -6.11
C GLU A 81 2.49 -12.63 -5.70
N GLY A 82 2.65 -12.83 -4.38
CA GLY A 82 3.17 -14.06 -3.80
C GLY A 82 4.65 -14.31 -4.08
N LYS A 83 5.12 -15.49 -3.67
CA LYS A 83 6.56 -15.83 -3.65
C LYS A 83 7.24 -15.72 -5.02
N VAL A 84 6.51 -16.02 -6.10
CA VAL A 84 7.03 -15.95 -7.47
C VAL A 84 7.34 -14.51 -7.91
N HIS A 85 6.68 -13.52 -7.30
CA HIS A 85 6.87 -12.10 -7.60
C HIS A 85 7.75 -11.37 -6.57
N ARG A 86 8.12 -12.03 -5.46
CA ARG A 86 8.82 -11.43 -4.31
C ARG A 86 10.05 -10.61 -4.69
N ASP A 87 10.98 -11.19 -5.45
CA ASP A 87 12.24 -10.50 -5.77
C ASP A 87 12.03 -9.30 -6.71
N CYS A 88 11.04 -9.36 -7.59
CA CYS A 88 10.65 -8.24 -8.44
C CYS A 88 10.03 -7.12 -7.60
N ALA A 89 9.06 -7.47 -6.75
CA ALA A 89 8.41 -6.53 -5.83
C ALA A 89 9.41 -5.85 -4.89
N ILE A 90 10.36 -6.60 -4.31
CA ILE A 90 11.42 -6.04 -3.46
C ILE A 90 12.21 -4.99 -4.23
N ARG A 91 12.66 -5.27 -5.45
CA ARG A 91 13.42 -4.31 -6.25
C ARG A 91 12.61 -3.05 -6.56
N CYS A 92 11.35 -3.19 -6.91
CA CYS A 92 10.46 -2.09 -7.22
C CYS A 92 10.18 -1.20 -5.99
N ILE A 93 9.89 -1.83 -4.84
CA ILE A 93 9.70 -1.11 -3.58
C ILE A 93 10.99 -0.39 -3.18
N LEU A 94 12.15 -1.05 -3.20
CA LEU A 94 13.44 -0.41 -2.92
C LEU A 94 13.77 0.73 -3.91
N GLY A 95 13.30 0.60 -5.16
CA GLY A 95 13.39 1.64 -6.19
C GLY A 95 12.50 2.87 -5.95
N GLY A 96 11.69 2.86 -4.89
CA GLY A 96 10.91 4.01 -4.45
C GLY A 96 9.40 3.88 -4.62
N ILE A 97 8.89 2.75 -5.12
CA ILE A 97 7.44 2.51 -5.15
C ILE A 97 6.92 2.34 -3.72
N PRO A 98 5.90 3.11 -3.28
CA PRO A 98 5.33 2.95 -1.95
C PRO A 98 4.78 1.53 -1.72
N PRO A 99 5.11 0.87 -0.60
CA PRO A 99 4.56 -0.44 -0.30
C PRO A 99 3.07 -0.35 0.01
N VAL A 100 2.31 -1.33 -0.49
CA VAL A 100 0.87 -1.47 -0.25
C VAL A 100 0.61 -2.78 0.46
N LEU A 101 -0.20 -2.75 1.51
CA LEU A 101 -0.73 -3.95 2.16
C LEU A 101 -2.03 -4.35 1.43
N LYS A 102 -1.99 -5.51 0.78
CA LYS A 102 -3.16 -6.19 0.22
C LYS A 102 -3.84 -7.00 1.32
N VAL A 103 -5.12 -6.73 1.55
CA VAL A 103 -5.93 -7.31 2.64
C VAL A 103 -7.18 -7.92 2.05
N MET A 104 -7.58 -9.09 2.55
CA MET A 104 -8.86 -9.69 2.22
C MET A 104 -9.77 -9.56 3.44
N ASN A 105 -10.98 -9.04 3.27
CA ASN A 105 -11.95 -8.98 4.36
C ASN A 105 -12.72 -10.31 4.51
N GLU A 106 -13.56 -10.42 5.53
CA GLU A 106 -14.34 -11.64 5.82
C GLU A 106 -15.32 -12.02 4.70
N LYS A 107 -15.70 -11.07 3.85
CA LYS A 107 -16.56 -11.31 2.68
C LYS A 107 -15.77 -11.77 1.44
N GLY A 108 -14.45 -11.86 1.55
CA GLY A 108 -13.55 -12.19 0.44
C GLY A 108 -13.23 -11.01 -0.48
N GLU A 109 -13.58 -9.79 -0.09
CA GLU A 109 -13.30 -8.58 -0.88
C GLU A 109 -11.89 -8.06 -0.58
N MET A 110 -11.20 -7.67 -1.64
CA MET A 110 -9.83 -7.19 -1.56
C MET A 110 -9.80 -5.69 -1.25
N ASN A 111 -8.89 -5.32 -0.36
CA ASN A 111 -8.65 -3.95 0.10
C ASN A 111 -7.16 -3.66 0.09
N TYR A 112 -6.80 -2.39 -0.11
CA TYR A 112 -5.42 -1.98 -0.36
C TYR A 112 -5.08 -0.76 0.47
N TYR A 113 -4.05 -0.88 1.31
CA TYR A 113 -3.67 0.17 2.23
C TYR A 113 -2.23 0.60 2.01
N LEU A 114 -1.99 1.91 1.90
CA LEU A 114 -0.63 2.44 1.79
C LEU A 114 0.08 2.27 3.12
N VAL A 115 1.33 1.79 3.10
CA VAL A 115 2.12 1.58 4.31
C VAL A 115 3.20 2.65 4.40
N VAL A 116 3.14 3.46 5.47
CA VAL A 116 4.08 4.53 5.77
C VAL A 116 4.54 4.44 7.21
N GLY A 117 5.65 5.12 7.53
CA GLY A 117 6.13 5.18 8.90
C GLY A 117 5.27 6.11 9.76
N ALA A 118 5.61 6.24 11.04
CA ALA A 118 4.76 6.90 12.03
C ALA A 118 4.45 8.37 11.69
N ASN A 119 5.34 9.04 10.97
CA ASN A 119 5.22 10.43 10.54
C ASN A 119 5.02 10.57 9.01
N GLY A 120 4.63 9.49 8.34
CA GLY A 120 4.47 9.47 6.87
C GLY A 120 5.78 9.25 6.10
N GLU A 121 6.87 8.92 6.79
CA GLU A 121 8.13 8.57 6.15
C GLU A 121 8.05 7.28 5.34
N ARG A 122 9.02 7.13 4.43
CA ARG A 122 9.12 5.96 3.55
C ARG A 122 9.34 4.68 4.35
N MET A 123 8.58 3.64 4.02
CA MET A 123 8.71 2.30 4.59
C MET A 123 9.45 1.31 3.68
N ASN A 124 9.92 1.77 2.50
CA ASN A 124 10.47 0.93 1.43
C ASN A 124 11.57 -0.05 1.89
N GLU A 125 12.54 0.42 2.68
CA GLU A 125 13.59 -0.44 3.23
C GLU A 125 13.10 -1.28 4.42
N ALA A 126 12.21 -0.71 5.24
CA ALA A 126 11.71 -1.33 6.46
C ALA A 126 10.87 -2.59 6.19
N VAL A 127 10.18 -2.64 5.04
CA VAL A 127 9.33 -3.77 4.66
C VAL A 127 10.07 -4.85 3.88
N ARG A 128 11.34 -4.64 3.51
CA ARG A 128 12.08 -5.50 2.55
C ARG A 128 11.93 -6.99 2.81
N ASP A 129 12.09 -7.40 4.06
CA ASP A 129 12.09 -8.81 4.42
C ASP A 129 10.69 -9.43 4.50
N PHE A 130 9.64 -8.61 4.44
CA PHE A 130 8.24 -8.99 4.60
C PHE A 130 7.44 -8.97 3.28
N VAL A 131 8.06 -8.52 2.19
CA VAL A 131 7.42 -8.42 0.88
C VAL A 131 6.97 -9.80 0.40
N ALA A 132 5.75 -9.87 -0.14
CA ALA A 132 5.10 -11.08 -0.64
C ALA A 132 4.99 -12.22 0.39
N GLU A 133 5.00 -11.87 1.68
CA GLU A 133 4.79 -12.79 2.79
C GLU A 133 3.53 -12.38 3.58
N PRO A 134 2.81 -13.36 4.16
CA PRO A 134 1.72 -13.07 5.10
C PRO A 134 2.25 -12.35 6.33
N VAL A 135 1.67 -11.19 6.62
CA VAL A 135 2.04 -10.36 7.77
C VAL A 135 0.82 -9.84 8.52
N GLU A 136 1.03 -9.56 9.80
CA GLU A 136 0.18 -8.69 10.61
C GLU A 136 0.91 -7.36 10.85
N ILE A 137 0.22 -6.25 10.61
CA ILE A 137 0.72 -4.90 10.87
C ILE A 137 -0.16 -4.27 11.94
N GLU A 138 0.46 -3.78 13.00
CA GLU A 138 -0.19 -2.88 13.96
C GLU A 138 0.12 -1.43 13.60
N ALA A 139 -0.90 -0.65 13.25
CA ALA A 139 -0.73 0.71 12.74
C ALA A 139 -1.92 1.60 13.09
N ARG A 140 -1.68 2.92 13.10
CA ARG A 140 -2.78 3.90 13.07
C ARG A 140 -3.31 3.97 11.64
N ALA A 141 -4.57 3.63 11.46
CA ALA A 141 -5.24 3.69 10.16
C ALA A 141 -5.91 5.06 9.99
N VAL A 142 -5.63 5.74 8.89
CA VAL A 142 -6.26 7.02 8.53
C VAL A 142 -6.86 6.86 7.15
N GLN A 143 -8.17 7.05 7.04
CA GLN A 143 -8.83 7.14 5.75
C GLN A 143 -8.57 8.53 5.16
N GLN A 144 -8.09 8.57 3.92
CA GLN A 144 -7.93 9.75 3.12
C GLN A 144 -8.67 9.53 1.79
N ASP A 145 -9.85 10.13 1.67
CA ASP A 145 -10.81 9.86 0.60
C ASP A 145 -11.04 8.33 0.39
N ASP A 146 -10.70 7.81 -0.79
CA ASP A 146 -10.91 6.40 -1.19
C ASP A 146 -9.78 5.44 -0.74
N TRP A 147 -8.75 5.97 -0.06
CA TRP A 147 -7.60 5.20 0.39
C TRP A 147 -7.53 5.18 1.92
N VAL A 148 -6.95 4.11 2.46
CA VAL A 148 -6.53 4.06 3.86
C VAL A 148 -5.00 3.99 3.90
N ILE A 149 -4.43 4.81 4.77
CA ILE A 149 -3.00 4.92 5.02
C ILE A 149 -2.73 4.34 6.41
N LEU A 150 -1.80 3.39 6.48
CA LEU A 150 -1.34 2.75 7.71
C LEU A 150 -0.04 3.40 8.17
N TYR A 151 -0.12 4.14 9.27
CA TYR A 151 1.04 4.75 9.94
C TYR A 151 1.61 3.75 10.95
N VAL A 152 2.72 3.11 10.57
CA VAL A 152 3.36 2.04 11.34
C VAL A 152 4.39 2.63 12.30
N LYS A 153 4.19 2.41 13.60
CA LYS A 153 5.17 2.75 14.63
C LYS A 153 6.13 1.59 14.86
N ASP A 154 7.42 1.88 15.06
CA ASP A 154 8.46 0.92 15.47
C ASP A 154 8.63 -0.32 14.58
N LYS A 155 8.24 -0.24 13.29
CA LYS A 155 8.23 -1.36 12.34
C LYS A 155 7.51 -2.60 12.89
N ASN A 156 6.36 -2.41 13.55
CA ASN A 156 5.51 -3.48 14.09
C ASN A 156 4.85 -4.33 12.98
N ILE A 157 5.68 -5.08 12.26
CA ILE A 157 5.31 -6.01 11.20
C ILE A 157 5.75 -7.39 11.65
N LYS A 158 4.80 -8.33 11.72
CA LYS A 158 5.04 -9.71 12.16
C LYS A 158 4.64 -10.67 11.07
N ARG A 159 5.47 -11.68 10.79
CA ARG A 159 5.09 -12.78 9.91
C ARG A 159 3.99 -13.61 10.57
N VAL A 160 3.00 -14.00 9.77
CA VAL A 160 1.93 -14.90 10.21
C VAL A 160 1.82 -16.10 9.27
N SER A 161 1.05 -17.11 9.67
CA SER A 161 0.75 -18.25 8.78
C SER A 161 -0.14 -17.79 7.63
N SER A 162 0.09 -18.29 6.42
CA SER A 162 -0.78 -18.01 5.27
C SER A 162 -2.24 -18.40 5.52
N ILE A 163 -2.49 -19.44 6.34
CA ILE A 163 -3.84 -19.86 6.73
C ILE A 163 -4.59 -18.75 7.47
N SER A 164 -3.88 -17.93 8.25
CA SER A 164 -4.48 -16.84 9.03
C SER A 164 -4.96 -15.66 8.18
N LEU A 165 -4.60 -15.61 6.89
CA LEU A 165 -5.15 -14.63 5.95
C LEU A 165 -6.55 -15.01 5.44
N TYR A 166 -6.92 -16.30 5.51
CA TYR A 166 -8.13 -16.82 4.88
C TYR A 166 -9.12 -17.46 5.87
N ARG A 167 -8.72 -17.65 7.14
CA ARG A 167 -9.56 -18.27 8.17
C ARG A 167 -9.61 -17.40 9.41
N SER A 168 -10.80 -17.27 9.99
CA SER A 168 -10.95 -16.69 11.33
C SER A 168 -10.29 -17.60 12.37
N GLU A 169 -9.85 -17.02 13.50
CA GLU A 169 -9.15 -17.76 14.57
C GLU A 169 -10.00 -18.93 15.11
N ASP A 170 -11.33 -18.78 15.13
CA ASP A 170 -12.29 -19.81 15.54
C ASP A 170 -12.26 -21.06 14.63
N GLN A 171 -12.02 -20.89 13.33
CA GLN A 171 -11.96 -22.01 12.38
C GLN A 171 -10.61 -22.75 12.42
N ILE A 172 -9.56 -22.12 12.96
CA ILE A 172 -8.25 -22.76 13.12
C ILE A 172 -8.27 -23.69 14.36
N ALA A 173 -8.91 -23.26 15.45
CA ALA A 173 -9.04 -24.04 16.67
C ALA A 173 -9.87 -25.32 16.50
N SER A 174 -10.91 -25.30 15.64
CA SER A 174 -11.77 -26.46 15.41
C SER A 174 -11.08 -27.67 14.74
N CYS A 175 -9.94 -27.46 14.07
CA CYS A 175 -9.20 -28.56 13.44
C CYS A 175 -8.32 -29.35 14.41
N VAL A 176 -7.88 -28.76 15.52
CA VAL A 176 -6.97 -29.42 16.46
C VAL A 176 -7.73 -30.40 17.37
N GLY A 177 -9.01 -30.14 17.65
CA GLY A 177 -9.86 -31.03 18.46
C GLY A 177 -10.39 -32.28 17.75
N GLY A 178 -10.23 -32.39 16.42
CA GLY A 178 -10.79 -33.48 15.61
C GLY A 178 -9.84 -34.63 15.30
N CYS A 179 -8.54 -34.49 15.57
CA CYS A 179 -7.51 -35.48 15.19
C CYS A 179 -6.90 -36.25 16.38
N ILE A 180 -7.54 -36.21 17.55
CA ILE A 180 -7.23 -37.14 18.65
C ILE A 180 -8.44 -38.07 18.81
N LYS A 181 -8.46 -39.15 18.02
CA LYS A 181 -9.17 -40.39 18.32
C LYS A 181 -8.30 -41.55 17.88
#